data_AF-A0A261QJS8-F1
#
_entry.id   AF-A0A261QJS8-F1
#
_cell.length_a   1.000
_cell.length_b   1.000
_cell.length_c   1.000
_cell.angle_alpha   90.00
_cell.angle_beta   90.00
_cell.angle_gamma   90.00
#
_symmetry.space_group_name_H-M   'P 1'
#
loop_
_entity.id
_entity.type
_entity.pdbx_description
1 polymer ?
#
loop_
_entity_poly.entity_id
_entity_poly.type
_entity_poly.pdbx_seq_one_letter_code
_entity_poly.pdbx_strand_id
1 'polypeptide(L)'
;MSEQAAVLQRIHSHLKQDGMIAVDIILPPVSKEWTFRHRKKLMNQQEIHVDIQGETSLTRQIYRYEATFEKFVQRQSKERYRVDRELSLMLPKEAALLLESQGFKVVKMVNSYQLHHIQGWQSSYPLLKTDENSQEDVHEFKESVWSNGGYPFSGIVEEKHAAPVEYWTIIAKK
;
A
#
# COMPACT_ATOMS: atom_id res chain seq x y z
N MET A 1 -17.10 4.21 -10.83
CA MET A 1 -17.54 2.82 -11.06
C MET A 1 -17.14 2.31 -12.45
N SER A 2 -17.42 3.05 -13.53
CA SER A 2 -17.08 2.61 -14.90
C SER A 2 -15.57 2.44 -15.14
N GLU A 3 -14.74 3.34 -14.60
CA GLU A 3 -13.28 3.28 -14.77
C GLU A 3 -12.66 2.09 -14.04
N GLN A 4 -13.08 1.85 -12.78
CA GLN A 4 -12.59 0.71 -12.00
C GLN A 4 -12.93 -0.62 -12.67
N ALA A 5 -14.16 -0.77 -13.18
CA ALA A 5 -14.57 -1.95 -13.93
C ALA A 5 -13.72 -2.13 -15.21
N ALA A 6 -13.50 -1.06 -15.98
CA ALA A 6 -12.69 -1.12 -17.20
C ALA A 6 -11.23 -1.53 -16.92
N VAL A 7 -10.64 -1.03 -15.84
CA VAL A 7 -9.29 -1.44 -15.41
C VAL A 7 -9.27 -2.92 -15.04
N LEU A 8 -10.23 -3.39 -14.24
CA LEU A 8 -10.32 -4.80 -13.84
C LEU A 8 -10.53 -5.73 -15.03
N GLN A 9 -11.33 -5.35 -16.03
CA GLN A 9 -11.49 -6.13 -17.26
C GLN A 9 -10.18 -6.23 -18.05
N ARG A 10 -9.41 -5.15 -18.15
CA ARG A 10 -8.08 -5.18 -18.77
C ARG A 10 -7.12 -6.07 -17.99
N ILE A 11 -7.13 -6.02 -16.66
CA ILE A 11 -6.29 -6.90 -15.84
C ILE A 11 -6.71 -8.37 -16.05
N HIS A 12 -8.01 -8.64 -16.04
CA HIS A 12 -8.57 -9.97 -16.26
C HIS A 12 -8.15 -10.54 -17.63
N SER A 13 -8.13 -9.74 -18.70
CA SER A 13 -7.72 -10.23 -20.03
C SER A 13 -6.24 -10.58 -20.12
N HIS A 14 -5.37 -9.95 -19.32
CA HIS A 14 -3.93 -10.20 -19.30
C HIS A 14 -3.51 -11.30 -18.31
N LEU A 15 -4.37 -11.65 -17.36
CA LEU A 15 -4.13 -12.76 -16.44
C LEU A 15 -4.28 -14.10 -17.15
N LYS A 16 -3.31 -15.00 -16.94
CA LYS A 16 -3.43 -16.41 -17.33
C LYS A 16 -4.57 -17.08 -16.56
N GLN A 17 -5.03 -18.22 -17.07
CA GLN A 17 -5.95 -19.08 -16.33
C GLN A 17 -5.35 -19.41 -14.97
N ASP A 18 -6.18 -19.39 -13.92
CA ASP A 18 -5.78 -19.57 -12.53
C ASP A 18 -4.86 -18.47 -11.95
N GLY A 19 -4.61 -17.39 -12.70
CA GLY A 19 -3.86 -16.24 -12.23
C GLY A 19 -4.56 -15.52 -11.08
N MET A 20 -3.78 -14.93 -10.18
CA MET A 20 -4.29 -14.23 -9.00
C MET A 20 -4.00 -12.72 -9.07
N ILE A 21 -4.89 -11.96 -8.44
CA ILE A 21 -4.74 -10.53 -8.18
C ILE A 21 -4.86 -10.29 -6.68
N ALA A 22 -4.03 -9.39 -6.14
CA ALA A 22 -4.19 -8.82 -4.82
C ALA A 22 -4.55 -7.34 -4.96
N VAL A 23 -5.61 -6.90 -4.27
CA VAL A 23 -6.08 -5.51 -4.26
C VAL A 23 -6.02 -5.00 -2.83
N ASP A 24 -5.18 -4.00 -2.61
CA ASP A 24 -5.10 -3.29 -1.34
C ASP A 24 -6.09 -2.13 -1.31
N ILE A 25 -6.81 -2.02 -0.19
CA ILE A 25 -7.82 -1.01 0.07
C ILE A 25 -7.44 -0.31 1.37
N ILE A 26 -7.39 1.01 1.30
CA ILE A 26 -7.13 1.87 2.45
C ILE A 26 -8.46 2.50 2.84
N LEU A 27 -8.89 2.25 4.07
CA LEU A 27 -10.04 2.92 4.68
C LEU A 27 -9.52 4.01 5.61
N PRO A 28 -9.59 5.28 5.19
CA PRO A 28 -9.24 6.40 6.06
C PRO A 28 -10.25 6.49 7.22
N PRO A 29 -9.93 7.27 8.27
CA PRO A 29 -10.86 7.51 9.34
C PRO A 29 -12.18 8.08 8.83
N VAL A 30 -13.28 7.67 9.45
CA VAL A 30 -14.64 8.12 9.08
C VAL A 30 -14.95 9.54 9.60
N SER A 31 -13.97 10.24 10.16
CA SER A 31 -14.14 11.61 10.64
C SER A 31 -14.10 12.63 9.51
N LYS A 32 -14.81 13.75 9.73
CA LYS A 32 -14.82 14.89 8.79
C LYS A 32 -13.41 15.46 8.60
N GLU A 33 -12.58 15.42 9.63
CA GLU A 33 -11.18 15.83 9.60
C GLU A 33 -10.35 14.80 10.36
N TRP A 34 -9.17 14.48 9.84
CA TRP A 34 -8.18 13.61 10.48
C TRP A 34 -6.77 14.07 10.15
N THR A 35 -5.84 13.76 11.04
CA THR A 35 -4.43 14.08 10.86
C THR A 35 -3.53 12.92 11.27
N PHE A 36 -2.44 12.77 10.54
CA PHE A 36 -1.39 11.79 10.78
C PHE A 36 -0.04 12.48 10.78
N ARG A 37 0.82 12.08 11.70
CA ARG A 37 2.22 12.49 11.70
C ARG A 37 3.11 11.26 11.76
N HIS A 38 4.05 11.19 10.83
CA HIS A 38 5.03 10.12 10.76
C HIS A 38 6.42 10.72 10.75
N ARG A 39 7.31 10.10 11.52
CA ARG A 39 8.73 10.45 11.54
C ARG A 39 9.55 9.20 11.25
N LYS A 40 10.40 9.27 10.22
CA LYS A 40 11.32 8.18 9.84
C LYS A 40 12.76 8.69 9.89
N LYS A 41 13.63 7.96 10.58
CA LYS A 41 15.08 8.20 10.54
C LYS A 41 15.69 7.34 9.45
N LEU A 42 16.56 7.95 8.65
CA LEU A 42 17.34 7.30 7.61
C LEU A 42 18.82 7.26 8.01
N MET A 43 19.65 6.59 7.22
CA MET A 43 21.10 6.60 7.40
C MET A 43 21.67 8.02 7.28
N ASN A 44 22.91 8.22 7.76
CA ASN A 44 23.64 9.51 7.64
C ASN A 44 22.94 10.71 8.30
N GLN A 45 22.27 10.49 9.44
CA GLN A 45 21.57 11.54 10.19
C GLN A 45 20.50 12.28 9.36
N GLN A 46 19.92 11.57 8.38
CA GLN A 46 18.81 12.06 7.61
C GLN A 46 17.49 11.67 8.28
N GLU A 47 16.48 12.49 8.07
CA GLU A 47 15.17 12.28 8.66
C GLU A 47 14.08 12.77 7.71
N ILE A 48 12.97 12.04 7.64
CA ILE A 48 11.79 12.43 6.88
C ILE A 48 10.64 12.61 7.87
N HIS A 49 10.01 13.77 7.81
CA HIS A 49 8.76 14.06 8.48
C HIS A 49 7.65 14.05 7.44
N VAL A 50 6.53 13.43 7.79
CA VAL A 50 5.33 13.41 6.97
C VAL A 50 4.17 13.85 7.83
N ASP A 51 3.58 14.98 7.48
CA ASP A 51 2.34 15.48 8.05
C ASP A 51 1.22 15.29 7.03
N ILE A 52 0.20 14.53 7.39
CA ILE A 52 -0.95 14.26 6.54
C ILE A 52 -2.19 14.83 7.22
N GLN A 53 -2.99 15.57 6.47
CA GLN A 53 -4.28 16.08 6.90
C GLN A 53 -5.32 15.71 5.85
N GLY A 54 -6.49 15.26 6.27
CA GLY A 54 -7.49 14.81 5.33
C GLY A 54 -8.91 14.83 5.86
N GLU A 55 -9.82 14.59 4.92
CA GLU A 55 -11.25 14.52 5.15
C GLU A 55 -11.83 13.31 4.42
N THR A 56 -12.83 12.67 5.03
CA THR A 56 -13.55 11.53 4.43
C THR A 56 -15.02 11.90 4.25
N SER A 57 -15.57 11.69 3.06
CA SER A 57 -16.98 11.91 2.75
C SER A 57 -17.64 10.62 2.29
N LEU A 58 -18.40 9.98 3.20
CA LEU A 58 -19.17 8.77 2.88
C LEU A 58 -20.22 9.03 1.79
N THR A 59 -20.95 10.15 1.87
CA THR A 59 -21.99 10.51 0.91
C THR A 59 -21.46 10.69 -0.50
N ARG A 60 -20.24 11.21 -0.64
CA ARG A 60 -19.57 11.39 -1.94
C ARG A 60 -18.72 10.19 -2.34
N GLN A 61 -18.57 9.20 -1.46
CA GLN A 61 -17.65 8.06 -1.64
C GLN A 61 -16.24 8.50 -2.05
N ILE A 62 -15.70 9.51 -1.38
CA ILE A 62 -14.32 9.99 -1.58
C ILE A 62 -13.64 10.26 -0.26
N TYR A 63 -12.31 10.28 -0.30
CA TYR A 63 -11.50 10.93 0.71
C TYR A 63 -10.43 11.78 0.05
N ARG A 64 -10.07 12.86 0.74
CA ARG A 64 -9.05 13.81 0.28
C ARG A 64 -7.99 13.92 1.35
N TYR A 65 -6.75 14.09 0.91
CA TYR A 65 -5.68 14.39 1.83
C TYR A 65 -4.61 15.27 1.20
N GLU A 66 -4.01 16.06 2.06
CA GLU A 66 -2.79 16.79 1.83
C GLU A 66 -1.69 16.09 2.64
N ALA A 67 -0.61 15.71 1.98
CA ALA A 67 0.59 15.21 2.62
C ALA A 67 1.76 16.17 2.37
N THR A 68 2.31 16.72 3.46
CA THR A 68 3.54 17.49 3.45
C THR A 68 4.70 16.60 3.89
N PHE A 69 5.72 16.54 3.06
CA PHE A 69 6.94 15.79 3.34
C PHE A 69 8.09 16.78 3.53
N GLU A 70 8.82 16.63 4.62
CA GLU A 70 10.00 17.44 4.93
C GLU A 70 11.19 16.54 5.20
N LYS A 71 12.29 16.81 4.49
CA LYS A 71 13.56 16.08 4.66
C LYS A 71 14.54 16.94 5.43
N PHE A 72 15.05 16.38 6.51
CA PHE A 72 16.08 16.97 7.34
C PHE A 72 17.40 16.21 7.15
N VAL A 73 18.51 16.95 7.12
CA VAL A 73 19.87 16.41 7.14
C VAL A 73 20.62 17.16 8.23
N GLN A 74 21.17 16.45 9.22
CA GLN A 74 21.84 17.09 10.38
C GLN A 74 20.94 18.15 11.07
N ARG A 75 19.65 17.84 11.21
CA ARG A 75 18.59 18.73 11.78
C ARG A 75 18.31 20.00 10.99
N GLN A 76 18.86 20.16 9.78
CA GLN A 76 18.51 21.26 8.88
C GLN A 76 17.51 20.77 7.83
N SER A 77 16.40 21.50 7.66
CA SER A 77 15.47 21.25 6.56
C SER A 77 16.17 21.50 5.23
N LYS A 78 16.09 20.55 4.30
CA LYS A 78 16.72 20.63 2.98
C LYS A 78 15.69 20.67 1.86
N GLU A 79 14.64 19.87 1.97
CA GLU A 79 13.62 19.72 0.94
C GLU A 79 12.26 19.66 1.61
N ARG A 80 11.28 20.33 1.00
CA ARG A 80 9.87 20.24 1.37
C ARG A 80 9.04 20.11 0.12
N TYR A 81 8.14 19.14 0.10
CA TYR A 81 7.17 18.99 -0.97
C TYR A 81 5.80 18.66 -0.40
N ARG A 82 4.77 19.08 -1.13
CA ARG A 82 3.37 18.89 -0.76
C ARG A 82 2.66 18.16 -1.88
N VAL A 83 1.80 17.22 -1.51
CA VAL A 83 0.98 16.44 -2.42
C VAL A 83 -0.45 16.49 -1.95
N ASP A 84 -1.34 16.95 -2.82
CA ASP A 84 -2.78 16.91 -2.60
C ASP A 84 -3.37 15.78 -3.44
N ARG A 85 -4.21 14.93 -2.83
CA ARG A 85 -4.87 13.80 -3.49
C ARG A 85 -6.36 13.77 -3.15
N GLU A 86 -7.15 13.39 -4.15
CA GLU A 86 -8.51 12.91 -3.99
C GLU A 86 -8.55 11.46 -4.46
N LEU A 87 -9.15 10.59 -3.65
CA LEU A 87 -9.24 9.16 -3.93
C LEU A 87 -10.67 8.69 -3.70
N SER A 88 -11.10 7.70 -4.48
CA SER A 88 -12.38 7.03 -4.26
C SER A 88 -12.34 6.26 -2.94
N LEU A 89 -13.41 6.38 -2.17
CA LEU A 89 -13.66 5.55 -1.00
C LEU A 89 -14.48 4.34 -1.43
N MET A 90 -13.93 3.15 -1.23
CA MET A 90 -14.61 1.88 -1.53
C MET A 90 -14.41 0.93 -0.36
N LEU A 91 -15.52 0.42 0.17
CA LEU A 91 -15.48 -0.56 1.24
C LEU A 91 -14.97 -1.91 0.71
N PRO A 92 -14.32 -2.75 1.56
CA PRO A 92 -13.79 -4.04 1.12
C PRO A 92 -14.85 -4.95 0.50
N LYS A 93 -16.08 -4.91 1.04
CA LYS A 93 -17.21 -5.64 0.47
C LYS A 93 -17.62 -5.13 -0.92
N GLU A 94 -17.62 -3.82 -1.12
CA GLU A 94 -17.95 -3.21 -2.42
C GLU A 94 -16.90 -3.57 -3.48
N ALA A 95 -15.61 -3.55 -3.09
CA ALA A 95 -14.52 -3.95 -3.97
C ALA A 95 -14.55 -5.45 -4.32
N ALA A 96 -14.90 -6.31 -3.36
CA ALA A 96 -15.09 -7.74 -3.62
C ALA A 96 -16.23 -7.98 -4.62
N LEU A 97 -17.38 -7.34 -4.42
CA LEU A 97 -18.51 -7.42 -5.35
C LEU A 97 -18.14 -6.91 -6.74
N LEU A 98 -17.35 -5.82 -6.82
CA LEU A 98 -16.84 -5.32 -8.09
C LEU A 98 -15.94 -6.35 -8.77
N LEU A 99 -14.99 -6.96 -8.06
CA LEU A 99 -14.13 -8.02 -8.61
C LEU A 99 -14.97 -9.21 -9.13
N GLU A 100 -15.93 -9.69 -8.36
CA GLU A 100 -16.84 -10.78 -8.74
C GLU A 100 -17.63 -10.44 -10.00
N SER A 101 -18.17 -9.21 -10.09
CA SER A 101 -18.87 -8.74 -11.28
C SER A 101 -18.01 -8.70 -12.55
N GLN A 102 -16.68 -8.65 -12.41
CA GLN A 102 -15.73 -8.66 -13.54
C GLN A 102 -15.14 -10.05 -13.82
N GLY A 103 -15.71 -11.10 -13.21
CA GLY A 103 -15.35 -12.49 -13.48
C GLY A 103 -14.26 -13.06 -12.58
N PHE A 104 -13.80 -12.33 -11.57
CA PHE A 104 -12.88 -12.87 -10.58
C PHE A 104 -13.60 -13.66 -9.50
N LYS A 105 -13.02 -14.75 -9.02
CA LYS A 105 -13.45 -15.44 -7.81
C LYS A 105 -12.65 -14.92 -6.61
N VAL A 106 -13.30 -14.23 -5.68
CA VAL A 106 -12.65 -13.80 -4.43
C VAL A 106 -12.34 -15.03 -3.57
N VAL A 107 -11.07 -15.21 -3.22
CA VAL A 107 -10.60 -16.38 -2.44
C VAL A 107 -10.29 -16.03 -1.00
N LYS A 108 -9.89 -14.79 -0.73
CA LYS A 108 -9.50 -14.35 0.61
C LYS A 108 -9.67 -12.84 0.75
N MET A 109 -10.10 -12.41 1.91
CA MET A 109 -10.13 -11.00 2.32
C MET A 109 -9.55 -10.92 3.72
N VAL A 110 -8.52 -10.09 3.90
CA VAL A 110 -7.85 -9.92 5.20
C VAL A 110 -7.80 -8.46 5.57
N ASN A 111 -8.09 -8.17 6.83
CA ASN A 111 -7.77 -6.89 7.44
C ASN A 111 -6.29 -6.93 7.82
N SER A 112 -5.49 -6.20 7.06
CA SER A 112 -4.06 -6.05 7.22
C SER A 112 -3.77 -5.02 8.32
N TYR A 113 -4.14 -5.29 9.57
CA TYR A 113 -3.68 -4.52 10.75
C TYR A 113 -2.16 -4.66 11.00
N GLN A 114 -1.40 -5.16 10.02
CA GLN A 114 0.00 -5.54 10.14
C GLN A 114 0.85 -4.98 8.99
N LEU A 115 0.80 -3.67 8.77
CA LEU A 115 1.96 -2.97 8.20
C LEU A 115 3.13 -2.87 9.21
N HIS A 116 2.89 -3.18 10.49
CA HIS A 116 3.89 -3.13 11.57
C HIS A 116 4.37 -4.50 12.08
N HIS A 117 3.80 -5.61 11.58
CA HIS A 117 4.34 -6.95 11.84
C HIS A 117 4.76 -7.59 10.53
N ILE A 118 5.92 -7.18 10.01
CA ILE A 118 6.71 -8.06 9.15
C ILE A 118 7.36 -9.09 10.08
N GLN A 119 6.57 -10.02 10.62
CA GLN A 119 7.12 -11.28 11.11
C GLN A 119 7.18 -12.23 9.93
N GLY A 120 8.36 -12.30 9.31
CA GLY A 120 8.73 -13.36 8.39
C GLY A 120 7.75 -13.60 7.24
N TRP A 121 7.90 -12.82 6.17
CA TRP A 121 7.55 -13.35 4.85
C TRP A 121 8.49 -14.52 4.52
N GLN A 122 8.23 -15.70 5.08
CA GLN A 122 8.68 -16.93 4.46
C GLN A 122 7.85 -17.09 3.20
N SER A 123 8.44 -16.68 2.08
CA SER A 123 8.01 -17.05 0.74
C SER A 123 7.75 -18.56 0.71
N SER A 124 6.48 -18.96 0.71
CA SER A 124 6.06 -20.36 0.53
C SER A 124 6.10 -20.77 -0.94
N TYR A 125 6.86 -20.06 -1.78
CA TYR A 125 7.10 -20.49 -3.15
C TYR A 125 8.13 -21.63 -3.10
N PRO A 126 7.81 -22.83 -3.58
CA PRO A 126 8.83 -23.83 -3.82
C PRO A 126 9.78 -23.21 -4.85
N LEU A 127 11.06 -23.06 -4.46
CA LEU A 127 12.14 -22.74 -5.38
C LEU A 127 12.05 -23.74 -6.53
N LEU A 128 11.54 -23.27 -7.68
CA LEU A 128 11.70 -23.97 -8.94
C LEU A 128 13.20 -24.15 -9.10
N LYS A 129 13.66 -25.41 -9.04
CA LYS A 129 15.01 -25.78 -9.43
C LYS A 129 15.17 -25.34 -10.89
N THR A 130 15.81 -24.20 -11.08
CA THR A 130 16.23 -23.74 -12.40
C THR A 130 17.33 -24.68 -12.89
N ASP A 131 17.16 -25.16 -14.11
CA ASP A 131 18.14 -25.97 -14.84
C ASP A 131 19.55 -25.37 -14.73
N GLU A 132 20.54 -26.25 -14.54
CA GLU A 132 21.94 -25.95 -14.20
C GLU A 132 22.75 -25.18 -15.28
N ASN A 133 22.12 -24.45 -16.21
CA ASN A 133 22.84 -23.87 -17.35
C ASN A 133 22.55 -22.40 -17.70
N SER A 134 21.90 -21.64 -16.82
CA SER A 134 21.82 -20.18 -16.95
C SER A 134 22.57 -19.50 -15.80
N GLN A 135 23.81 -19.10 -16.07
CA GLN A 135 24.56 -18.09 -15.30
C GLN A 135 23.91 -16.71 -15.50
N GLU A 136 22.69 -16.54 -15.01
CA GLU A 136 22.24 -15.22 -14.59
C GLU A 136 22.53 -15.13 -13.11
N ASP A 137 23.27 -14.09 -12.70
CA ASP A 137 23.50 -13.75 -11.30
C ASP A 137 22.14 -13.47 -10.63
N VAL A 138 21.44 -14.52 -10.22
CA VAL A 138 20.24 -14.43 -9.39
C VAL A 138 20.74 -14.08 -7.99
N HIS A 139 20.98 -12.79 -7.78
CA HIS A 139 21.26 -12.28 -6.44
C HIS A 139 20.09 -12.64 -5.53
N GLU A 140 20.41 -13.35 -4.45
CA GLU A 140 19.49 -13.66 -3.37
C GLU A 140 18.75 -12.38 -2.94
N PHE A 141 17.43 -12.47 -2.78
CA PHE A 141 16.61 -11.32 -2.41
C PHE A 141 17.09 -10.74 -1.08
N LYS A 142 17.73 -9.56 -1.13
CA LYS A 142 18.19 -8.83 0.05
C LYS A 142 17.10 -7.88 0.51
N GLU A 143 16.46 -8.20 1.62
CA GLU A 143 15.43 -7.38 2.29
C GLU A 143 15.92 -5.93 2.56
N SER A 144 17.22 -5.76 2.77
CA SER A 144 17.88 -4.46 3.01
C SER A 144 17.96 -3.53 1.79
N VAL A 145 17.65 -3.99 0.59
CA VAL A 145 17.62 -3.10 -0.60
C VAL A 145 16.43 -2.14 -0.50
N TRP A 146 15.34 -2.60 0.14
CA TRP A 146 14.12 -1.82 0.37
C TRP A 146 14.14 -1.02 1.68
N SER A 147 15.11 -1.21 2.57
CA SER A 147 15.17 -0.42 3.81
C SER A 147 15.56 1.03 3.57
N ASN A 148 16.31 1.31 2.50
CA ASN A 148 16.82 2.65 2.18
C ASN A 148 15.97 3.43 1.17
N GLY A 149 15.05 2.77 0.45
CA GLY A 149 14.14 3.39 -0.52
C GLY A 149 12.68 2.89 -0.47
N GLY A 150 12.35 1.98 0.45
CA GLY A 150 11.03 1.39 0.57
C GLY A 150 9.99 2.36 1.12
N TYR A 151 8.73 1.92 1.00
CA TYR A 151 7.51 2.64 1.38
C TYR A 151 7.73 3.49 2.65
N PRO A 152 7.24 4.75 2.69
CA PRO A 152 7.53 5.72 3.75
C PRO A 152 7.14 5.25 5.17
N PHE A 153 6.39 4.16 5.28
CA PHE A 153 5.85 3.62 6.52
C PHE A 153 6.63 2.44 7.12
N SER A 154 7.69 1.93 6.46
CA SER A 154 8.60 0.97 7.11
C SER A 154 9.62 1.69 8.01
N GLY A 155 9.73 1.31 9.28
CA GLY A 155 10.70 1.91 10.22
C GLY A 155 10.28 3.27 10.81
N ILE A 156 8.97 3.48 10.99
CA ILE A 156 8.44 4.67 11.67
C ILE A 156 8.93 4.69 13.13
N VAL A 157 9.56 5.81 13.52
CA VAL A 157 10.06 6.05 14.88
C VAL A 157 8.95 6.63 15.76
N GLU A 158 8.05 7.40 15.16
CA GLU A 158 6.90 7.98 15.83
C GLU A 158 5.75 8.08 14.85
N GLU A 159 4.61 7.53 15.27
CA GLU A 159 3.36 7.57 14.53
C GLU A 159 2.28 8.12 15.46
N LYS A 160 1.65 9.21 15.05
CA LYS A 160 0.53 9.80 15.79
C LYS A 160 -0.69 9.86 14.90
N HIS A 161 -1.65 9.02 15.23
CA HIS A 161 -2.96 8.99 14.59
C HIS A 161 -3.97 9.74 15.44
N ALA A 162 -4.70 10.68 14.82
CA ALA A 162 -5.88 11.26 15.46
C ALA A 162 -7.08 10.29 15.46
N ALA A 163 -7.09 9.29 14.56
CA ALA A 163 -8.16 8.33 14.38
C ALA A 163 -7.67 7.04 13.66
N PRO A 164 -8.35 5.89 13.79
CA PRO A 164 -7.88 4.62 13.21
C PRO A 164 -8.00 4.59 11.68
N VAL A 165 -6.97 4.07 11.02
CA VAL A 165 -6.94 3.70 9.60
C VAL A 165 -7.03 2.19 9.50
N GLU A 166 -7.78 1.67 8.54
CA GLU A 166 -7.77 0.23 8.23
C GLU A 166 -7.16 -0.03 6.86
N TYR A 167 -6.41 -1.12 6.78
CA TYR A 167 -5.86 -1.63 5.54
C TYR A 167 -6.46 -2.99 5.28
N TRP A 168 -6.94 -3.23 4.08
CA TRP A 168 -7.53 -4.48 3.68
C TRP A 168 -6.86 -4.98 2.41
N THR A 169 -6.60 -6.27 2.33
CA THR A 169 -6.11 -6.91 1.11
C THR A 169 -7.13 -7.95 0.66
N ILE A 170 -7.61 -7.82 -0.57
CA ILE A 170 -8.50 -8.80 -1.21
C ILE A 170 -7.68 -9.58 -2.23
N ILE A 171 -7.68 -10.91 -2.11
CA ILE A 171 -7.08 -11.82 -3.07
C ILE A 171 -8.20 -12.46 -3.89
N ALA A 172 -8.10 -12.37 -5.20
CA ALA A 172 -9.04 -12.96 -6.13
C ALA A 172 -8.32 -13.70 -7.27
N LYS A 173 -9.01 -14.67 -7.86
CA LYS A 173 -8.48 -15.57 -8.88
C LYS A 173 -9.31 -15.45 -10.16
N LYS A 174 -8.65 -15.54 -11.32
CA LYS A 174 -9.31 -15.72 -12.61
C LYS A 174 -9.71 -17.17 -12.82
#